data_AF-A0A934YJI5-F1
#
_entry.id   AF-A0A934YJI5-F1
#
_cell.length_a   1.000
_cell.length_b   1.000
_cell.length_c   1.000
_cell.angle_alpha   90.00
_cell.angle_beta   90.00
_cell.angle_gamma   90.00
#
_symmetry.space_group_name_H-M   'P 1'
#
loop_
_entity.id
_entity.type
_entity.pdbx_description
1 polymer ?
#
loop_
_entity_poly.entity_id
_entity_poly.type
_entity_poly.pdbx_seq_one_letter_code
_entity_poly.pdbx_strand_id
1 'polypeptide(L)'
;MTARDKIEKLTNSWYGFALLSAAWSLFQNGIGVFSVVGGSISLVFSLALTYFIGKRLLARSSLTRTFLLVVSVLSMLVGVFWTYRTGVAFFQTWSFGLLFHIAFALVSLRMNFKSFRVLTDAQVASYCG
;
A
#
# COMPACT_ATOMS: atom_id res chain seq x y z
N MET A 1 -23.23 -1.86 -3.37
CA MET A 1 -21.95 -2.61 -3.48
C MET A 1 -21.95 -3.68 -2.42
N THR A 2 -21.58 -4.91 -2.77
CA THR A 2 -21.46 -6.00 -1.81
C THR A 2 -20.13 -5.93 -1.06
N ALA A 3 -20.03 -6.61 0.08
CA ALA A 3 -18.78 -6.73 0.85
C ALA A 3 -17.65 -7.36 0.00
N ARG A 4 -18.02 -8.35 -0.82
CA ARG A 4 -17.13 -8.98 -1.78
C ARG A 4 -16.58 -7.97 -2.80
N ASP A 5 -17.44 -7.15 -3.41
CA ASP A 5 -17.01 -6.13 -4.37
C ASP A 5 -16.06 -5.11 -3.74
N LYS A 6 -16.27 -4.76 -2.46
CA LYS A 6 -15.40 -3.84 -1.73
C LYS A 6 -14.00 -4.44 -1.53
N ILE A 7 -13.93 -5.71 -1.15
CA ILE A 7 -12.66 -6.44 -0.98
C ILE A 7 -11.95 -6.55 -2.32
N GLU A 8 -12.62 -6.97 -3.39
CA GLU A 8 -12.02 -7.12 -4.72
C GLU A 8 -11.51 -5.78 -5.27
N LYS A 9 -12.27 -4.68 -5.13
CA LYS A 9 -11.81 -3.34 -5.50
C LYS A 9 -10.61 -2.88 -4.65
N LEU A 10 -10.57 -3.24 -3.37
CA LEU A 10 -9.43 -2.94 -2.51
C LEU A 10 -8.19 -3.71 -2.98
N THR A 11 -8.30 -5.02 -3.21
CA THR A 11 -7.22 -5.86 -3.72
C THR A 11 -6.71 -5.36 -5.07
N ASN A 12 -7.60 -5.00 -5.99
CA ASN A 12 -7.22 -4.42 -7.29
C ASN A 12 -6.47 -3.10 -7.16
N SER A 13 -6.84 -2.27 -6.17
CA SER A 13 -6.12 -1.03 -5.89
C SER A 13 -4.69 -1.31 -5.40
N TRP A 14 -4.50 -2.36 -4.60
CA TRP A 14 -3.19 -2.78 -4.11
C TRP A 14 -2.31 -3.37 -5.23
N TYR A 15 -2.88 -4.10 -6.19
CA TYR A 15 -2.14 -4.51 -7.39
C TYR A 15 -1.64 -3.29 -8.18
N GLY A 16 -2.51 -2.30 -8.42
CA GLY A 16 -2.12 -1.06 -9.08
C GLY A 16 -1.03 -0.31 -8.31
N PHE A 17 -1.13 -0.25 -6.99
CA PHE A 17 -0.11 0.35 -6.14
C PHE A 17 1.23 -0.40 -6.19
N ALA A 18 1.22 -1.73 -6.21
CA ALA A 18 2.44 -2.54 -6.32
C ALA A 18 3.17 -2.28 -7.66
N LEU A 19 2.42 -2.22 -8.76
CA LEU A 19 2.98 -1.89 -10.08
C LEU A 19 3.57 -0.47 -10.11
N LEU A 20 2.84 0.51 -9.57
CA LEU A 20 3.33 1.89 -9.47
C LEU A 20 4.59 1.98 -8.61
N SER A 21 4.64 1.24 -7.50
CA SER A 21 5.80 1.20 -6.60
C SER A 21 7.03 0.58 -7.27
N ALA A 22 6.84 -0.47 -8.07
CA ALA A 22 7.92 -1.08 -8.84
C ALA A 22 8.44 -0.12 -9.92
N ALA A 23 7.55 0.54 -10.66
CA ALA A 23 7.93 1.55 -11.65
C ALA A 23 8.68 2.73 -10.99
N TRP A 24 8.21 3.17 -9.82
CA TRP A 24 8.86 4.20 -9.03
C TRP A 24 10.28 3.82 -8.59
N SER A 25 10.44 2.59 -8.10
CA SER A 25 11.75 2.07 -7.68
C SER A 25 12.75 2.03 -8.83
N LEU A 26 12.32 1.67 -10.04
CA LEU A 26 13.16 1.69 -11.24
C LEU A 26 13.55 3.11 -11.65
N PHE A 27 12.63 4.07 -11.52
CA PHE A 27 12.91 5.48 -11.80
C PHE A 27 13.96 6.07 -10.84
N GLN A 28 13.89 5.71 -9.55
CA GLN A 28 14.80 6.24 -8.53
C GLN A 28 16.18 5.55 -8.52
N ASN A 29 16.22 4.22 -8.71
CA ASN A 29 17.47 3.45 -8.60
C ASN A 29 18.19 3.22 -9.94
N GLY A 30 17.61 3.68 -11.04
CA GLY A 30 18.14 3.50 -12.40
C GLY A 30 18.00 2.07 -12.95
N ILE A 31 18.33 1.90 -14.23
CA ILE A 31 18.25 0.62 -14.95
C ILE A 31 19.57 -0.15 -14.80
N GLY A 32 19.87 -0.55 -13.57
CA GLY A 32 20.94 -1.53 -13.28
C GLY A 32 20.39 -2.94 -13.26
N VAL A 33 21.15 -3.94 -13.74
CA VAL A 33 20.71 -5.36 -13.75
C VAL A 33 20.27 -5.81 -12.35
N PHE A 34 21.03 -5.46 -11.30
CA PHE A 34 20.68 -5.76 -9.92
C PHE A 34 19.42 -5.02 -9.43
N SER A 35 19.23 -3.76 -9.82
CA SER A 35 18.03 -2.98 -9.50
C SER A 35 16.78 -3.55 -10.16
N VAL A 36 16.89 -3.99 -11.43
CA VAL A 36 15.79 -4.59 -12.19
C VAL A 36 15.42 -5.97 -11.63
N VAL A 37 16.41 -6.82 -11.34
CA VAL A 37 16.16 -8.14 -10.75
C VAL A 37 15.57 -8.01 -9.34
N GLY A 38 16.16 -7.18 -8.48
CA GLY A 38 15.66 -6.93 -7.14
C GLY A 38 14.25 -6.32 -7.14
N GLY A 39 14.01 -5.34 -8.01
CA GLY A 39 12.69 -4.75 -8.20
C GLY A 39 11.64 -5.74 -8.69
N SER A 40 12.01 -6.63 -9.62
CA SER A 40 11.12 -7.67 -10.14
C SER A 40 10.75 -8.70 -9.07
N ILE A 41 11.72 -9.15 -8.27
CA ILE A 41 11.48 -10.08 -7.15
C ILE A 41 10.55 -9.42 -6.13
N SER A 42 10.81 -8.17 -5.76
CA SER A 42 9.98 -7.40 -4.83
C SER A 42 8.55 -7.24 -5.34
N LEU A 43 8.38 -6.94 -6.64
CA LEU A 43 7.07 -6.84 -7.28
C LEU A 43 6.32 -8.18 -7.24
N VAL A 44 6.95 -9.28 -7.66
CA VAL A 44 6.35 -10.62 -7.66
C VAL A 44 5.91 -11.00 -6.25
N PHE A 45 6.76 -10.75 -5.25
CA PHE A 45 6.43 -10.98 -3.86
C PHE A 45 5.23 -10.13 -3.39
N SER A 46 5.20 -8.84 -3.74
CA SER A 46 4.10 -7.93 -3.39
C SER A 46 2.77 -8.36 -4.03
N LEU A 47 2.80 -8.77 -5.30
CA LEU A 47 1.62 -9.29 -6.01
C LEU A 47 1.14 -10.61 -5.39
N ALA A 48 2.06 -11.54 -5.09
CA ALA A 48 1.72 -12.81 -4.45
C ALA A 48 1.10 -12.58 -3.06
N LEU A 49 1.71 -11.70 -2.26
CA LEU A 49 1.19 -11.35 -0.94
C LEU A 49 -0.22 -10.72 -1.04
N THR A 50 -0.41 -9.79 -1.98
CA THR A 50 -1.71 -9.15 -2.24
C THR A 50 -2.77 -10.18 -2.65
N TYR A 51 -2.40 -11.15 -3.49
CA TYR A 51 -3.27 -12.26 -3.89
C TYR A 51 -3.67 -13.14 -2.69
N PHE A 52 -2.70 -13.58 -1.89
CA PHE A 52 -2.97 -14.42 -0.71
C PHE A 52 -3.87 -13.72 0.30
N ILE A 53 -3.59 -12.44 0.57
CA ILE A 53 -4.40 -11.62 1.49
C ILE A 53 -5.82 -11.45 0.94
N GLY A 54 -5.96 -11.09 -0.35
CA GLY A 54 -7.27 -10.94 -1.00
C GLY A 54 -8.09 -12.24 -0.93
N LYS A 55 -7.46 -13.39 -1.23
CA LYS A 55 -8.12 -14.70 -1.16
C LYS A 55 -8.59 -15.03 0.25
N ARG A 56 -7.78 -14.73 1.29
CA ARG A 56 -8.17 -14.97 2.69
C ARG A 56 -9.30 -14.06 3.17
N LEU A 57 -9.32 -12.81 2.73
CA LEU A 57 -10.45 -11.91 3.01
C LEU A 57 -11.74 -12.40 2.34
N LEU A 58 -11.66 -12.86 1.10
CA LEU A 58 -12.79 -13.45 0.38
C LEU A 58 -13.31 -14.73 1.04
N ALA A 59 -12.40 -15.52 1.63
CA ALA A 59 -12.71 -16.68 2.45
C ALA A 59 -13.23 -16.34 3.86
N ARG A 60 -13.64 -15.08 4.11
CA ARG A 60 -14.27 -14.60 5.36
C ARG A 60 -13.40 -14.76 6.60
N SER A 61 -12.08 -14.60 6.46
CA SER A 61 -11.16 -14.67 7.60
C SER A 61 -11.19 -13.39 8.45
N SER A 62 -11.81 -13.45 9.64
CA SER A 62 -11.79 -12.37 10.64
C SER A 62 -10.37 -12.03 11.11
N LEU A 63 -9.52 -13.05 11.30
CA LEU A 63 -8.11 -12.88 11.69
C LEU A 63 -7.33 -12.05 10.66
N THR A 64 -7.53 -12.34 9.36
CA THR A 64 -6.86 -11.57 8.29
C THR A 64 -7.34 -10.12 8.30
N ARG A 65 -8.64 -9.88 8.50
CA ARG A 65 -9.20 -8.52 8.61
C ARG A 65 -8.58 -7.77 9.80
N THR A 66 -8.57 -8.34 11.00
CA THR A 66 -8.01 -7.70 12.20
C THR A 66 -6.52 -7.43 12.05
N PHE A 67 -5.75 -8.39 11.51
CA PHE A 67 -4.34 -8.21 11.21
C PHE A 67 -4.11 -7.02 10.27
N LEU A 68 -4.86 -6.94 9.16
CA LEU A 68 -4.73 -5.84 8.21
C LEU A 68 -5.15 -4.50 8.78
N LEU A 69 -6.14 -4.46 9.67
CA LEU A 69 -6.52 -3.22 10.37
C LEU A 69 -5.36 -2.69 11.20
N VAL A 70 -4.75 -3.55 12.03
CA VAL A 70 -3.60 -3.19 12.86
C VAL A 70 -2.43 -2.74 11.99
N VAL A 71 -2.10 -3.51 10.95
CA VAL A 71 -1.01 -3.16 10.01
C VAL A 71 -1.28 -1.85 9.29
N SER A 72 -2.52 -1.59 8.86
CA SER A 72 -2.89 -0.34 8.19
C SER A 72 -2.70 0.87 9.11
N VAL A 73 -3.12 0.77 10.38
CA VAL A 73 -2.97 1.85 11.37
C VAL A 73 -1.49 2.11 11.67
N LEU A 74 -0.71 1.06 11.94
CA LEU A 74 0.73 1.20 12.20
C LEU A 74 1.46 1.80 10.99
N SER A 75 1.14 1.31 9.78
CA SER A 75 1.72 1.83 8.54
C SER A 75 1.34 3.28 8.28
N MET A 76 0.13 3.71 8.65
CA MET A 76 -0.26 5.12 8.58
C MET A 76 0.55 5.98 9.55
N LEU A 77 0.72 5.57 10.80
CA LEU A 77 1.50 6.33 11.78
C LEU A 77 2.96 6.52 11.33
N VAL A 78 3.59 5.42 10.90
CA VAL A 78 4.95 5.44 10.35
C VAL A 78 5.02 6.28 9.09
N GLY A 79 4.04 6.16 8.20
CA GLY A 79 3.97 6.90 6.95
C GLY A 79 3.80 8.41 7.15
N VAL A 80 3.00 8.84 8.14
CA VAL A 80 2.82 10.26 8.48
C VAL A 80 4.13 10.82 9.01
N PHE A 81 4.80 10.11 9.91
CA PHE A 81 6.10 10.53 10.45
C PHE A 81 7.15 10.67 9.34
N TRP A 82 7.24 9.70 8.44
CA TRP A 82 8.14 9.76 7.29
C TRP A 82 7.82 10.93 6.36
N THR A 83 6.54 11.12 6.02
CA THR A 83 6.10 12.22 5.14
C THR A 83 6.43 13.57 5.76
N TYR A 84 6.23 13.73 7.07
CA TYR A 84 6.60 14.95 7.79
C TYR A 84 8.10 15.20 7.73
N ARG A 85 8.93 14.19 8.02
CA ARG A 85 10.39 14.30 7.97
C ARG A 85 10.87 14.69 6.57
N THR A 86 10.34 14.07 5.52
CA THR A 86 10.67 14.41 4.12
C THR A 86 10.18 15.81 3.75
N GLY A 87 9.01 16.22 4.26
CA GLY A 87 8.48 17.58 4.09
C GLY A 87 9.39 18.66 4.68
N VAL A 88 9.90 18.44 5.90
CA VAL A 88 10.87 19.36 6.53
C VAL A 88 12.15 19.44 5.70
N ALA A 89 12.67 18.29 5.23
CA ALA A 89 13.87 18.26 4.38
C ALA A 89 13.66 18.99 3.05
N PHE A 90 12.44 18.99 2.50
CA PHE A 90 12.12 19.72 1.28
C PHE A 90 12.29 21.24 1.47
N PHE A 91 11.78 21.81 2.56
CA PHE A 91 11.93 23.26 2.81
C PHE A 91 13.39 23.71 2.99
N GLN A 92 14.28 22.78 3.35
CA GLN A 92 15.71 23.05 3.51
C GLN A 92 16.49 22.96 2.18
N THR A 93 16.05 22.12 1.24
CA THR A 93 16.85 21.76 0.06
C THR A 93 16.20 22.09 -1.27
N TRP A 94 14.89 22.42 -1.29
CA TRP A 94 14.10 22.74 -2.50
C TRP A 94 14.31 21.76 -3.67
N SER A 95 14.45 20.47 -3.34
CA SER A 95 14.70 19.42 -4.33
C SER A 95 13.40 18.87 -4.90
N PHE A 96 13.30 18.84 -6.24
CA PHE A 96 12.20 18.18 -6.95
C PHE A 96 12.11 16.68 -6.63
N GLY A 97 13.23 16.01 -6.34
CA GLY A 97 13.23 14.61 -5.93
C GLY A 97 12.45 14.37 -4.63
N LEU A 98 12.53 15.31 -3.68
CA LEU A 98 11.79 15.20 -2.42
C LEU A 98 10.29 15.43 -2.60
N LEU A 99 9.86 16.30 -3.53
CA LEU A 99 8.43 16.44 -3.88
C LEU A 99 7.85 15.13 -4.39
N PHE A 100 8.63 14.45 -5.24
CA PHE A 100 8.32 13.14 -5.78
C PHE A 100 8.18 12.07 -4.68
N HIS A 101 9.09 12.05 -3.69
CA HIS A 101 8.96 11.16 -2.53
C HIS A 101 7.74 11.48 -1.65
N ILE A 102 7.44 12.76 -1.41
CA ILE A 102 6.28 13.19 -0.64
C ILE A 102 4.98 12.77 -1.35
N ALA A 103 4.89 12.97 -2.67
CA ALA A 103 3.74 12.56 -3.45
C ALA A 103 3.50 11.04 -3.35
N PHE A 104 4.57 10.24 -3.50
CA PHE A 104 4.47 8.79 -3.36
C PHE A 104 4.07 8.37 -1.93
N ALA A 105 4.64 9.01 -0.90
CA ALA A 105 4.30 8.75 0.50
C ALA A 105 2.82 9.08 0.79
N LEU A 106 2.28 10.16 0.24
CA LEU A 106 0.85 10.51 0.34
C LEU A 106 -0.05 9.49 -0.34
N VAL A 107 0.35 8.94 -1.49
CA VAL A 107 -0.39 7.86 -2.16
C VAL A 107 -0.40 6.60 -1.28
N SER A 108 0.74 6.25 -0.69
CA SER A 108 0.85 5.12 0.26
C SER A 108 -0.05 5.32 1.49
N LEU A 109 -0.05 6.52 2.08
CA LEU A 109 -0.94 6.87 3.19
C LEU A 109 -2.41 6.75 2.80
N ARG A 110 -2.78 7.26 1.62
CA ARG A 110 -4.13 7.15 1.08
C ARG A 110 -4.55 5.68 0.90
N MET A 111 -3.65 4.82 0.46
CA MET A 111 -3.91 3.38 0.29
C MET A 111 -4.15 2.68 1.63
N ASN A 112 -3.36 2.99 2.66
CA ASN A 112 -3.57 2.45 4.01
C ASN A 112 -4.86 2.99 4.63
N PHE A 113 -5.18 4.27 4.46
CA PHE A 113 -6.43 4.86 4.91
C PHE A 113 -7.65 4.24 4.19
N LYS A 114 -7.55 4.02 2.87
CA LYS A 114 -8.57 3.33 2.09
C LYS A 114 -8.78 1.90 2.61
N SER A 115 -7.69 1.20 2.92
CA SER A 115 -7.73 -0.16 3.49
C SER A 115 -8.45 -0.17 4.83
N PHE A 116 -8.07 0.73 5.73
CA PHE A 116 -8.74 0.91 7.01
C PHE A 116 -10.24 1.15 6.83
N ARG A 117 -10.64 2.12 5.99
CA ARG A 117 -12.05 2.46 5.74
C ARG A 117 -12.86 1.30 5.16
N VAL A 118 -12.26 0.50 4.27
CA VAL A 118 -12.95 -0.67 3.69
C VAL A 118 -13.06 -1.81 4.71
N LEU A 119 -12.05 -2.03 5.53
CA LEU A 119 -12.02 -3.11 6.53
C LEU A 119 -12.86 -2.82 7.78
N THR A 120 -13.12 -1.55 8.09
CA THR A 120 -14.04 -1.11 9.16
C THR A 120 -15.48 -0.95 8.69
N ASP A 121 -15.75 -1.02 7.38
CA ASP A 121 -17.09 -0.91 6.84
C ASP A 121 -17.99 -2.02 7.40
N ALA A 122 -19.18 -1.65 7.88
CA ALA A 122 -20.11 -2.58 8.53
C ALA A 122 -20.42 -3.81 7.66
N GLN A 123 -20.50 -3.65 6.34
CA GLN A 123 -20.77 -4.76 5.42
C GLN A 123 -19.59 -5.73 5.32
N VAL A 124 -18.36 -5.24 5.38
CA VAL A 124 -17.14 -6.07 5.32
C VAL A 124 -16.89 -6.72 6.68
N ALA A 125 -17.15 -6.00 7.77
CA ALA A 125 -17.12 -6.55 9.12
C ALA A 125 -18.10 -7.72 9.26
N SER A 126 -19.38 -7.52 8.90
CA SER A 126 -20.39 -8.58 8.96
C SER A 126 -20.09 -9.77 8.03
N TYR A 127 -19.37 -9.53 6.93
CA TYR A 127 -19.01 -10.58 5.97
C TYR A 127 -17.85 -11.45 6.45
N CYS A 128 -16.86 -10.86 7.13
CA CYS A 128 -15.68 -11.56 7.63
C CYS A 128 -15.84 -12.09 9.07
N GLY A 129 -16.92 -11.73 9.77
CA GLY A 129 -17.10 -12.00 11.20
C GLY A 129 -16.77 -10.76 12.03
#